data_AF-A0A8T4J9M0-F1
#
_entry.id   AF-A0A8T4J9M0-F1
#
_cell.length_a   1.000
_cell.length_b   1.000
_cell.length_c   1.000
_cell.angle_alpha   90.00
_cell.angle_beta   90.00
_cell.angle_gamma   90.00
#
_symmetry.space_group_name_H-M   'P 1'
#
loop_
_entity.id
_entity.type
_entity.pdbx_description
1 polymer ?
#
loop_
_entity_poly.entity_id
_entity_poly.type
_entity_poly.pdbx_seq_one_letter_code
_entity_poly.pdbx_strand_id
1 'polypeptide(L)'
;HRTAPRPPLRGDCPGPLRREPQEWFDVIDFSDSAAAAARIAQEFDGWAPELTALITDADLPPLPRPIFALPLGHTWDRVPGVTLLGDAAHLLAPNGEGANSAMYDGAELGKAIAAHPDDIEAVLGQYEEAMFPRSVEFGSIGAELHELDGEDVAEGLIDMYTDSGN
;
A
#
# COMPACT_ATOMS: atom_id res chain seq x y z
N HIS A 1 35.73 -32.85 -11.87
CA HIS A 1 34.69 -32.21 -11.05
C HIS A 1 33.66 -31.59 -11.97
N ARG A 2 32.48 -32.22 -12.10
CA ARG A 2 31.38 -31.74 -12.95
C ARG A 2 30.80 -30.47 -12.35
N THR A 3 30.87 -29.37 -13.08
CA THR A 3 29.98 -28.23 -12.89
C THR A 3 28.58 -28.66 -13.35
N ALA A 4 27.63 -28.72 -12.42
CA ALA A 4 26.23 -28.84 -12.77
C ALA A 4 25.76 -27.49 -13.35
N PRO A 5 24.95 -27.49 -14.43
CA PRO A 5 24.34 -26.26 -14.92
C PRO A 5 23.35 -25.72 -13.88
N ARG A 6 23.35 -24.39 -13.67
CA ARG A 6 22.31 -23.72 -12.88
C ARG A 6 20.94 -24.02 -13.52
N PRO A 7 19.92 -24.38 -12.73
CA PRO A 7 18.57 -24.50 -13.28
C PRO A 7 18.09 -23.12 -13.78
N PRO A 8 17.31 -23.08 -14.87
CA PRO A 8 16.66 -21.84 -15.28
C PRO A 8 15.72 -21.39 -14.18
N LEU A 9 15.81 -20.11 -13.79
CA LEU A 9 14.79 -19.46 -12.98
C LEU A 9 13.51 -19.49 -13.83
N ARG A 10 12.48 -20.19 -13.36
CA ARG A 10 11.16 -20.18 -14.00
C ARG A 10 10.59 -18.79 -13.76
N GLY A 11 10.47 -18.00 -14.83
CA GLY A 11 9.94 -16.63 -14.83
C GLY A 11 8.42 -16.57 -14.73
N ASP A 12 7.80 -17.37 -13.87
CA ASP A 12 6.36 -17.34 -13.60
C ASP A 12 6.12 -17.28 -12.08
N CYS A 13 6.83 -16.37 -11.41
CA CYS A 13 6.73 -16.18 -9.97
C CYS A 13 5.83 -14.96 -9.73
N PRO A 14 4.51 -15.13 -9.49
CA PRO A 14 3.62 -13.99 -9.31
C PRO A 14 4.09 -13.11 -8.15
N GLY A 15 4.12 -11.79 -8.34
CA GLY A 15 4.57 -10.82 -7.34
C GLY A 15 3.74 -10.86 -6.04
N PRO A 16 4.26 -10.25 -4.94
CA PRO A 16 3.67 -10.38 -3.60
C PRO A 16 2.33 -9.63 -3.42
N LEU A 17 1.96 -8.74 -4.34
CA LEU A 17 0.70 -8.00 -4.32
C LEU A 17 -0.09 -8.35 -5.58
N ARG A 18 -1.01 -9.31 -5.47
CA ARG A 18 -1.87 -9.72 -6.59
C ARG A 18 -3.23 -9.04 -6.48
N ARG A 19 -3.67 -8.38 -7.56
CA ARG A 19 -5.02 -7.82 -7.67
C ARG A 19 -5.99 -8.88 -8.15
N GLU A 20 -6.66 -9.52 -7.22
CA GLU A 20 -7.81 -10.36 -7.53
C GLU A 20 -9.11 -9.57 -7.39
N PRO A 21 -10.13 -9.85 -8.22
CA PRO A 21 -11.48 -9.33 -8.02
C PRO A 21 -12.02 -9.70 -6.63
N GLN A 22 -12.96 -8.89 -6.12
CA GLN A 22 -13.57 -9.14 -4.81
C GLN A 22 -14.19 -10.56 -4.74
N GLU A 23 -14.73 -11.04 -5.84
CA GLU A 23 -15.36 -12.36 -5.98
C GLU A 23 -14.38 -13.51 -5.71
N TRP A 24 -13.08 -13.30 -5.90
CA TRP A 24 -12.05 -14.28 -5.56
C TRP A 24 -11.90 -14.42 -4.03
N PHE A 25 -12.00 -13.31 -3.30
CA PHE A 25 -11.94 -13.33 -1.84
C PHE A 25 -13.23 -13.92 -1.24
N ASP A 26 -14.38 -13.66 -1.86
CA ASP A 26 -15.69 -14.12 -1.39
C ASP A 26 -15.83 -15.65 -1.39
N VAL A 27 -15.06 -16.36 -2.21
CA VAL A 27 -15.08 -17.83 -2.25
C VAL A 27 -14.16 -18.49 -1.22
N ILE A 28 -13.34 -17.73 -0.50
CA ILE A 28 -12.46 -18.24 0.55
C ILE A 28 -13.17 -18.18 1.90
N ASP A 29 -13.40 -19.33 2.51
CA ASP A 29 -13.88 -19.40 3.89
C ASP A 29 -12.74 -19.13 4.87
N PHE A 30 -12.58 -17.88 5.27
CA PHE A 30 -11.58 -17.48 6.28
C PHE A 30 -11.88 -17.95 7.71
N SER A 31 -13.04 -18.60 7.95
CA SER A 31 -13.31 -19.26 9.24
C SER A 31 -12.63 -20.64 9.33
N ASP A 32 -12.31 -21.27 8.19
CA ASP A 32 -11.44 -22.44 8.11
C ASP A 32 -10.01 -22.02 7.76
N SER A 33 -9.22 -21.79 8.81
CA SER A 33 -7.83 -21.33 8.67
C SER A 33 -6.96 -22.25 7.80
N ALA A 34 -7.15 -23.57 7.88
CA ALA A 34 -6.32 -24.51 7.15
C ALA A 34 -6.68 -24.52 5.66
N ALA A 35 -7.99 -24.52 5.35
CA ALA A 35 -8.46 -24.43 3.98
C ALA A 35 -8.10 -23.09 3.33
N ALA A 36 -8.25 -21.98 4.07
CA ALA A 36 -7.86 -20.65 3.59
C ALA A 36 -6.35 -20.56 3.30
N ALA A 37 -5.50 -21.02 4.23
CA ALA A 37 -4.05 -21.01 4.03
C ALA A 37 -3.64 -21.89 2.84
N ALA A 38 -4.22 -23.08 2.69
CA ALA A 38 -3.95 -23.97 1.56
C ALA A 38 -4.39 -23.33 0.22
N ARG A 39 -5.54 -22.66 0.19
CA ARG A 39 -6.03 -21.97 -1.01
C ARG A 39 -5.14 -20.78 -1.38
N ILE A 40 -4.67 -20.00 -0.40
CA ILE A 40 -3.74 -18.88 -0.62
C ILE A 40 -2.39 -19.42 -1.10
N ALA A 41 -1.86 -20.49 -0.50
CA ALA A 41 -0.59 -21.09 -0.89
C ALA A 41 -0.57 -21.60 -2.35
N GLN A 42 -1.72 -22.01 -2.89
CA GLN A 42 -1.84 -22.40 -4.31
C GLN A 42 -1.56 -21.24 -5.28
N GLU A 43 -1.72 -19.98 -4.85
CA GLU A 43 -1.34 -18.82 -5.66
C GLU A 43 0.18 -18.67 -5.81
N PHE A 44 0.95 -19.33 -4.95
CA PHE A 44 2.41 -19.33 -4.93
C PHE A 44 2.98 -20.66 -5.43
N ASP A 45 2.26 -21.38 -6.30
CA ASP A 45 2.78 -22.61 -6.90
C ASP A 45 4.12 -22.34 -7.61
N GLY A 46 5.08 -23.25 -7.45
CA GLY A 46 6.44 -23.09 -7.94
C GLY A 46 7.40 -22.30 -7.05
N TRP A 47 6.92 -21.64 -5.99
CA TRP A 47 7.80 -21.02 -4.99
C TRP A 47 8.56 -22.04 -4.15
N ALA A 48 9.66 -21.62 -3.54
CA ALA A 48 10.41 -22.46 -2.61
C ALA A 48 9.53 -22.89 -1.41
N PRO A 49 9.60 -24.15 -0.95
CA PRO A 49 8.80 -24.64 0.17
C PRO A 49 8.93 -23.81 1.45
N GLU A 50 10.11 -23.23 1.69
CA GLU A 50 10.37 -22.37 2.84
C GLU A 50 9.56 -21.07 2.81
N LEU A 51 9.20 -20.57 1.63
CA LEU A 51 8.37 -19.37 1.48
C LEU A 51 6.88 -19.70 1.58
N THR A 52 6.44 -20.82 1.02
CA THR A 52 5.04 -21.26 1.14
C THR A 52 4.71 -21.72 2.58
N ALA A 53 5.71 -22.23 3.32
CA ALA A 53 5.57 -22.54 4.75
C ALA A 53 5.23 -21.31 5.61
N LEU A 54 5.63 -20.09 5.19
CA LEU A 54 5.22 -18.85 5.88
C LEU A 54 3.70 -18.62 5.85
N ILE A 55 3.00 -19.26 4.92
CA ILE A 55 1.54 -19.20 4.77
C ILE A 55 0.90 -20.40 5.49
N THR A 56 1.40 -21.62 5.27
CA THR A 56 0.75 -22.84 5.76
C THR A 56 0.98 -23.13 7.24
N ASP A 57 2.11 -22.68 7.78
CA ASP A 57 2.56 -23.02 9.14
C ASP A 57 2.44 -21.82 10.10
N ALA A 58 1.70 -20.78 9.71
CA ALA A 58 1.49 -19.58 10.53
C ALA A 58 0.64 -19.89 11.78
N ASP A 59 1.02 -19.32 12.93
CA ASP A 59 0.29 -19.49 14.20
C ASP A 59 -1.07 -18.76 14.23
N LEU A 60 -1.27 -17.80 13.31
CA LEU A 60 -2.48 -16.99 13.22
C LEU A 60 -3.21 -17.30 11.91
N PRO A 61 -4.56 -17.30 11.94
CA PRO A 61 -5.33 -17.50 10.72
C PRO A 61 -5.10 -16.35 9.73
N PRO A 62 -5.16 -16.60 8.42
CA PRO A 62 -5.19 -15.54 7.43
C PRO A 62 -6.36 -14.59 7.69
N LEU A 63 -6.07 -13.29 7.79
CA LEU A 63 -7.07 -12.25 8.00
C LEU A 63 -7.14 -11.36 6.75
N PRO A 64 -8.21 -11.44 5.95
CA PRO A 64 -8.35 -10.60 4.77
C PRO A 64 -8.58 -9.16 5.22
N ARG A 65 -7.78 -8.24 4.67
CA ARG A 65 -7.94 -6.80 4.88
C ARG A 65 -7.93 -6.10 3.53
N PRO A 66 -9.11 -5.75 3.00
CA PRO A 66 -9.19 -4.95 1.79
C PRO A 66 -8.43 -3.65 1.94
N ILE A 67 -7.63 -3.30 0.93
CA ILE A 67 -6.91 -2.04 0.88
C ILE A 67 -7.79 -1.03 0.12
N PHE A 68 -8.06 0.11 0.75
CA PHE A 68 -8.81 1.20 0.15
C PHE A 68 -7.91 2.42 -0.03
N ALA A 69 -8.22 3.25 -1.02
CA ALA A 69 -7.58 4.53 -1.25
C ALA A 69 -8.62 5.53 -1.76
N LEU A 70 -8.44 6.81 -1.42
CA LEU A 70 -9.16 7.91 -2.04
C LEU A 70 -8.55 8.24 -3.41
N PRO A 71 -9.33 8.85 -4.33
CA PRO A 71 -8.78 9.35 -5.59
C PRO A 71 -7.62 10.33 -5.34
N LEU A 72 -6.54 10.20 -6.10
CA LEU A 72 -5.42 11.13 -6.00
C LEU A 72 -5.89 12.55 -6.33
N GLY A 73 -5.52 13.52 -5.49
CA GLY A 73 -6.00 14.91 -5.63
C GLY A 73 -7.44 15.12 -5.16
N HIS A 74 -7.98 14.21 -4.34
CA HIS A 74 -9.26 14.42 -3.68
C HIS A 74 -9.26 15.69 -2.83
N THR A 75 -10.27 16.53 -3.03
CA THR A 75 -10.53 17.76 -2.27
C THR A 75 -12.01 17.86 -1.94
N TRP A 76 -12.36 18.78 -1.05
CA TRP A 76 -13.73 19.05 -0.65
C TRP A 76 -13.99 20.55 -0.49
N ASP A 77 -15.27 20.93 -0.55
CA ASP A 77 -15.71 22.28 -0.20
C ASP A 77 -15.67 22.47 1.32
N ARG A 78 -15.17 23.64 1.75
CA ARG A 78 -14.91 23.88 3.16
C ARG A 78 -16.20 24.02 3.98
N VAL A 79 -16.32 23.20 5.04
CA VAL A 79 -17.36 23.29 6.07
C VAL A 79 -16.83 23.99 7.34
N PRO A 80 -17.51 25.03 7.86
CA PRO A 80 -17.07 25.73 9.07
C PRO A 80 -16.91 24.82 10.30
N GLY A 81 -15.89 25.08 11.10
CA GLY A 81 -15.62 24.40 12.38
C GLY A 81 -15.09 22.96 12.29
N VAL A 82 -14.90 22.40 11.09
CA VAL A 82 -14.44 21.01 10.91
C VAL A 82 -13.39 20.90 9.80
N THR A 83 -12.41 20.04 10.00
CA THR A 83 -11.45 19.65 8.96
C THR A 83 -11.08 18.18 9.14
N LEU A 84 -10.40 17.61 8.16
CA LEU A 84 -9.92 16.23 8.16
C LEU A 84 -8.38 16.20 8.12
N LEU A 85 -7.80 15.12 8.65
CA LEU A 85 -6.35 14.87 8.59
C LEU A 85 -6.07 13.38 8.49
N GLY A 86 -4.87 13.02 8.04
CA GLY A 86 -4.44 11.64 7.84
C GLY A 86 -5.37 10.87 6.89
N ASP A 87 -5.59 9.59 7.17
CA ASP A 87 -6.45 8.71 6.36
C ASP A 87 -7.88 9.25 6.15
N ALA A 88 -8.39 10.07 7.06
CA ALA A 88 -9.72 10.68 6.86
C ALA A 88 -9.71 11.73 5.72
N ALA A 89 -8.58 12.41 5.51
CA ALA A 89 -8.39 13.41 4.48
C ALA A 89 -7.85 12.82 3.17
N HIS A 90 -6.93 11.87 3.26
CA HIS A 90 -6.15 11.39 2.13
C HIS A 90 -5.73 9.94 2.32
N LEU A 91 -6.67 9.02 2.56
CA LEU A 91 -6.36 7.59 2.62
C LEU A 91 -5.60 7.15 1.34
N LEU A 92 -4.37 6.71 1.52
CA LEU A 92 -3.50 6.21 0.46
C LEU A 92 -3.35 4.69 0.58
N ALA A 93 -3.07 4.06 -0.55
CA ALA A 93 -2.64 2.67 -0.52
C ALA A 93 -1.27 2.57 0.21
N PRO A 94 -1.02 1.51 1.00
CA PRO A 94 0.14 1.44 1.88
C PRO A 94 1.47 1.52 1.13
N ASN A 95 2.14 2.66 1.26
CA ASN A 95 3.45 2.93 0.68
C ASN A 95 4.52 3.27 1.74
N GLY A 96 4.18 3.12 3.02
CA GLY A 96 5.03 3.49 4.15
C GLY A 96 4.88 4.94 4.63
N GLU A 97 4.16 5.80 3.90
CA GLU A 97 4.05 7.24 4.23
C GLU A 97 2.79 7.63 5.01
N GLY A 98 1.76 6.79 5.07
CA GLY A 98 0.46 7.15 5.65
C GLY A 98 0.54 7.66 7.11
N ALA A 99 1.26 6.94 7.98
CA ALA A 99 1.38 7.32 9.39
C ALA A 99 2.19 8.61 9.58
N ASN A 100 3.29 8.78 8.83
CA ASN A 100 4.12 9.98 8.89
C ASN A 100 3.34 11.21 8.41
N SER A 101 2.58 11.04 7.32
CA SER A 101 1.72 12.08 6.75
C SER A 101 0.65 12.52 7.76
N ALA A 102 -0.05 11.58 8.39
CA ALA A 102 -1.05 11.89 9.41
C ALA A 102 -0.46 12.62 10.63
N MET A 103 0.73 12.22 11.08
CA MET A 103 1.44 12.92 12.15
C MET A 103 1.86 14.33 11.75
N TYR A 104 2.30 14.50 10.49
CA TYR A 104 2.70 15.80 9.97
C TYR A 104 1.50 16.76 9.86
N ASP A 105 0.35 16.27 9.38
CA ASP A 105 -0.90 17.03 9.39
C ASP A 105 -1.26 17.52 10.79
N GLY A 106 -1.24 16.61 11.77
CA GLY A 106 -1.57 16.94 13.16
C GLY A 106 -0.62 17.98 13.75
N ALA A 107 0.68 17.90 13.42
CA ALA A 107 1.67 18.88 13.86
C ALA A 107 1.43 20.26 13.23
N GLU A 108 1.18 20.33 11.92
CA GLU A 108 0.94 21.60 11.23
C GLU A 108 -0.37 22.25 11.67
N LEU A 109 -1.45 21.46 11.76
CA LEU A 109 -2.74 21.95 12.25
C LEU A 109 -2.64 22.44 13.71
N GLY A 110 -1.98 21.65 14.58
CA GLY A 110 -1.80 22.02 15.99
C GLY A 110 -1.00 23.31 16.17
N LYS A 111 0.07 23.51 15.40
CA LYS A 111 0.86 24.76 15.41
C LYS A 111 0.03 25.95 14.94
N ALA A 112 -0.73 25.78 13.85
CA ALA A 112 -1.54 26.85 13.29
C ALA A 112 -2.65 27.31 14.26
N ILE A 113 -3.34 26.35 14.91
CA ILE A 113 -4.33 26.64 15.95
C ILE A 113 -3.69 27.37 17.13
N ALA A 114 -2.52 26.92 17.60
CA ALA A 114 -1.84 27.54 18.73
C ALA A 114 -1.34 28.97 18.44
N ALA A 115 -0.97 29.26 17.19
CA ALA A 115 -0.53 30.59 16.76
C ALA A 115 -1.69 31.58 16.58
N HIS A 116 -2.89 31.08 16.21
CA HIS A 116 -4.05 31.89 15.88
C HIS A 116 -5.34 31.38 16.54
N PRO A 117 -5.41 31.36 17.89
CA PRO A 117 -6.54 30.77 18.61
C PRO A 117 -7.87 31.50 18.39
N ASP A 118 -7.81 32.78 18.00
CA ASP A 118 -8.99 33.64 17.81
C ASP A 118 -9.54 33.60 16.37
N ASP A 119 -8.87 32.92 15.43
CA ASP A 119 -9.26 32.86 14.01
C ASP A 119 -9.18 31.43 13.44
N ILE A 120 -9.98 30.55 14.03
CA ILE A 120 -9.99 29.12 13.70
C ILE A 120 -10.41 28.88 12.24
N GLU A 121 -11.33 29.66 11.68
CA GLU A 121 -11.76 29.44 10.30
C GLU A 121 -10.65 29.77 9.29
N ALA A 122 -9.89 30.84 9.51
CA ALA A 122 -8.74 31.14 8.66
C ALA A 122 -7.64 30.08 8.80
N VAL A 123 -7.38 29.60 10.03
CA VAL A 123 -6.42 28.52 10.29
C VAL A 123 -6.78 27.26 9.51
N LEU A 124 -8.04 26.83 9.60
CA LEU A 124 -8.47 25.60 8.97
C LEU A 124 -8.45 25.71 7.44
N GLY A 125 -8.81 26.86 6.88
CA GLY A 125 -8.69 27.12 5.44
C GLY A 125 -7.24 27.04 4.95
N GLN A 126 -6.32 27.71 5.64
CA GLN A 126 -4.89 27.68 5.30
C GLN A 126 -4.28 26.29 5.43
N TYR A 127 -4.69 25.54 6.46
CA TYR A 127 -4.26 24.16 6.65
C TYR A 127 -4.70 23.27 5.47
N GLU A 128 -5.97 23.35 5.05
CA GLU A 128 -6.49 22.56 3.92
C GLU A 128 -5.78 22.91 2.60
N GLU A 129 -5.60 24.20 2.31
CA GLU A 129 -4.87 24.68 1.13
C GLU A 129 -3.44 24.13 1.05
N ALA A 130 -2.74 24.03 2.18
CA ALA A 130 -1.38 23.50 2.25
C ALA A 130 -1.35 21.95 2.22
N MET A 131 -2.36 21.30 2.81
CA MET A 131 -2.42 19.84 2.95
C MET A 131 -2.76 19.15 1.62
N PHE A 132 -3.65 19.71 0.79
CA PHE A 132 -4.05 19.09 -0.48
C PHE A 132 -2.89 18.77 -1.44
N PRO A 133 -2.00 19.72 -1.81
CA PRO A 133 -0.90 19.42 -2.72
C PRO A 133 0.10 18.42 -2.13
N ARG A 134 0.34 18.51 -0.82
CA ARG A 134 1.21 17.56 -0.10
C ARG A 134 0.66 16.13 -0.13
N SER A 135 -0.66 15.99 -0.01
CA SER A 135 -1.32 14.68 -0.05
C SER A 135 -1.17 13.99 -1.41
N VAL A 136 -1.12 14.77 -2.49
CA VAL A 136 -0.83 14.26 -3.84
C VAL A 136 0.60 13.74 -3.93
N GLU A 137 1.57 14.46 -3.38
CA GLU A 137 2.99 14.06 -3.37
C GLU A 137 3.20 12.75 -2.60
N PHE A 138 2.56 12.59 -1.44
CA PHE A 138 2.62 11.32 -0.71
C PHE A 138 1.93 10.17 -1.46
N GLY A 139 0.85 10.47 -2.19
CA GLY A 139 0.09 9.48 -2.94
C GLY A 139 0.75 9.03 -4.23
N SER A 140 1.51 9.89 -4.91
CA SER A 140 2.09 9.59 -6.23
C SER A 140 3.10 8.45 -6.17
N ILE A 141 3.93 8.38 -5.12
CA ILE A 141 4.89 7.28 -4.92
C ILE A 141 4.18 5.94 -4.76
N GLY A 142 3.07 5.92 -4.01
CA GLY A 142 2.26 4.71 -3.83
C GLY A 142 1.53 4.31 -5.11
N ALA A 143 0.97 5.29 -5.83
CA ALA A 143 0.27 5.05 -7.10
C ALA A 143 1.20 4.44 -8.16
N GLU A 144 2.42 4.94 -8.30
CA GLU A 144 3.43 4.41 -9.22
C GLU A 144 3.85 2.98 -8.84
N LEU A 145 4.10 2.70 -7.55
CA LEU A 145 4.41 1.34 -7.07
C LEU A 145 3.26 0.35 -7.34
N HIS A 146 2.02 0.80 -7.23
CA HIS A 146 0.83 0.03 -7.58
C HIS A 146 0.59 -0.12 -9.09
N GLU A 147 1.35 0.58 -9.93
CA GLU A 147 1.37 0.38 -11.38
C GLU A 147 2.51 -0.55 -11.83
N LEU A 148 3.48 -0.85 -10.96
CA LEU A 148 4.57 -1.81 -11.19
C LEU A 148 4.16 -3.29 -11.01
N ASP A 149 2.86 -3.57 -10.92
CA ASP A 149 2.27 -4.91 -10.78
C ASP A 149 2.28 -5.70 -12.11
N GLY A 150 3.43 -5.74 -12.80
CA GLY A 150 3.64 -6.56 -14.01
C GLY A 150 3.89 -8.04 -13.68
N GLU A 151 3.76 -8.92 -14.69
CA GLU A 151 3.98 -10.38 -14.56
C GLU A 151 5.38 -10.75 -14.04
N ASP A 152 6.36 -9.83 -14.07
CA ASP A 152 7.68 -10.01 -13.47
C ASP A 152 8.20 -8.73 -12.80
N VAL A 153 7.71 -8.47 -11.58
CA VAL A 153 8.21 -7.40 -10.69
C VAL A 153 9.72 -7.54 -10.43
N ALA A 154 10.26 -8.77 -10.45
CA ALA A 154 11.67 -9.01 -10.21
C ALA A 154 12.52 -8.59 -11.42
N GLU A 155 12.08 -8.90 -12.64
CA GLU A 155 12.71 -8.43 -13.88
C GLU A 155 12.63 -6.91 -14.00
N GLY A 156 11.47 -6.29 -13.70
CA GLY A 156 11.35 -4.83 -13.66
C GLY A 156 12.30 -4.16 -12.66
N LEU A 157 12.52 -4.78 -11.49
CA LEU A 157 13.51 -4.30 -10.52
C LEU A 157 14.94 -4.49 -11.02
N ILE A 158 15.24 -5.63 -11.66
CA ILE A 158 16.55 -5.89 -12.26
C ILE A 158 16.85 -4.86 -13.34
N ASP A 159 15.91 -4.62 -14.26
CA ASP A 159 16.03 -3.64 -15.34
C ASP A 159 16.27 -2.24 -14.80
N MET A 160 15.54 -1.82 -13.76
CA MET A 160 15.79 -0.54 -13.09
C MET A 160 17.25 -0.41 -12.61
N TYR A 161 17.81 -1.46 -12.01
CA TYR A 161 19.19 -1.45 -11.52
C TYR A 161 20.24 -1.60 -12.64
N THR A 162 19.91 -2.26 -13.74
CA THR A 162 20.85 -2.48 -14.85
C THR A 162 20.84 -1.37 -15.90
N ASP A 163 19.70 -0.72 -16.16
CA ASP A 163 19.59 0.42 -17.07
C ASP A 163 20.09 1.73 -16.45
N SER A 164 20.13 1.82 -15.10
CA SER A 164 20.79 2.92 -14.38
C SER A 164 22.33 2.92 -14.52
N GLY A 165 22.90 1.95 -15.25
CA GLY A 165 24.33 1.72 -15.40
C GLY A 165 24.96 2.15 -16.72
N ASN A 166 24.25 2.86 -17.62
CA ASN A 166 24.80 3.29 -18.91
C ASN A 166 24.65 4.80 -19.18
#